data_AF-A0A151LJ75-F1
#
_entry.id   AF-A0A151LJ75-F1
#
_cell.length_a   1.000
_cell.length_b   1.000
_cell.length_c   1.000
_cell.angle_alpha   90.00
_cell.angle_beta   90.00
_cell.angle_gamma   90.00
#
_symmetry.space_group_name_H-M   'P 1'
#
loop_
_entity.id
_entity.type
_entity.pdbx_description
1 polymer ?
#
loop_
_entity_poly.entity_id
_entity_poly.type
_entity_poly.pdbx_seq_one_letter_code
_entity_poly.pdbx_strand_id
1 'polypeptide(L)'
;MQGEEYSDDEEVDVEEILKQAENIECVDESSIKKIGVLLKKKKTKNERDRMEYPEEPEKWVSSEVDLDEILVNLKNLSVCTNLYKSMIDSDIFGEIIDLLNHPNNDIVIEVIDIIKEITNPSNIYELDKELNDIMIQYLNKKKLCHFLINVLDKINEEENDEYYNAMTSILNILDNIFELENDLQNDLLKNSKLLFFLLNRINNEIKNDDSNSLYASEIFVLLILRINQFSQNVYDDFYYIISIFNPILKYISKYKDKDPESINKKEILLNYFQALGNLLLLNKNKNVFLNTIGFELMLKLLSERKFLCFPSLKIFAILLNDNESCNKFIEMNGLKYLFCLFMLRDIKKQNHMSVFEFEENIIIIISNLCLFCTGTFQGRVLNKFGEKKCEKIIRLLEIRQKYHEVIIKDKKKKQKNKNQVNDNLKKMNIQIDEDSKKNLEYIELCDKGYLIYQLTDVILIALFYMNNTYICNNIFIHLYTRNIDIQSIYENILDFLDCLDDEDLDEKLNDMLTHFLTSSKESNLFL
;
A
#
# COMPACT_ATOMS: atom_id res chain seq x y z
N MET A 1 34.39 -11.05 49.26
CA MET A 1 34.28 -12.46 49.67
C MET A 1 32.93 -12.67 50.31
N GLN A 2 32.01 -13.25 49.57
CA GLN A 2 31.09 -14.31 49.98
C GLN A 2 30.18 -14.51 48.77
N GLY A 3 30.45 -15.59 48.05
CA GLY A 3 29.57 -16.08 46.99
C GLY A 3 28.43 -16.84 47.64
N GLU A 4 27.23 -16.59 47.16
CA GLU A 4 26.09 -17.48 47.37
C GLU A 4 25.99 -18.36 46.12
N GLU A 5 26.17 -19.65 46.34
CA GLU A 5 25.98 -20.73 45.40
C GLU A 5 24.50 -20.80 45.00
N TYR A 6 24.20 -20.66 43.71
CA TYR A 6 22.93 -21.10 43.15
C TYR A 6 23.04 -22.61 42.92
N SER A 7 22.14 -23.36 43.56
CA SER A 7 21.95 -24.79 43.33
C SER A 7 21.37 -25.00 41.93
N ASP A 8 22.17 -25.59 41.04
CA ASP A 8 21.69 -26.38 39.92
C ASP A 8 20.88 -27.56 40.50
N ASP A 9 19.60 -27.69 40.13
CA ASP A 9 18.82 -28.95 40.09
C ASP A 9 17.35 -28.63 39.74
N GLU A 10 17.10 -28.24 38.50
CA GLU A 10 15.87 -28.63 37.81
C GLU A 10 16.31 -29.47 36.61
N GLU A 11 16.64 -30.74 36.87
CA GLU A 11 16.78 -31.75 35.81
C GLU A 11 15.47 -31.78 35.03
N VAL A 12 15.46 -31.12 33.88
CA VAL A 12 14.48 -31.35 32.83
C VAL A 12 14.55 -32.83 32.52
N ASP A 13 13.53 -33.60 32.90
CA ASP A 13 13.48 -35.04 32.67
C ASP A 13 13.36 -35.28 31.16
N VAL A 14 14.52 -35.38 30.52
CA VAL A 14 14.67 -35.66 29.10
C VAL A 14 13.99 -36.99 28.75
N GLU A 15 13.89 -37.94 29.68
CA GLU A 15 13.14 -39.19 29.45
C GLU A 15 11.63 -38.97 29.42
N GLU A 16 11.09 -38.01 30.17
CA GLU A 16 9.66 -37.68 30.15
C GLU A 16 9.28 -36.93 28.85
N ILE A 17 10.16 -36.05 28.37
CA ILE A 17 10.03 -35.40 27.05
C ILE A 17 10.17 -36.43 25.92
N LEU A 18 11.11 -37.38 26.03
CA LEU A 18 11.28 -38.46 25.05
C LEU A 18 10.09 -39.44 25.06
N LYS A 19 9.51 -39.75 26.23
CA LYS A 19 8.29 -40.57 26.33
C LYS A 19 7.05 -39.87 25.76
N GLN A 20 6.97 -38.54 25.85
CA GLN A 20 5.93 -37.76 25.18
C GLN A 20 6.13 -37.72 23.66
N ALA A 21 7.39 -37.71 23.19
CA ALA A 21 7.72 -37.80 21.77
C ALA A 21 7.52 -39.23 21.19
N GLU A 22 7.70 -40.29 21.97
CA GLU A 22 7.48 -41.68 21.55
C GLU A 22 6.01 -42.05 21.33
N ASN A 23 5.06 -41.28 21.85
CA ASN A 23 3.62 -41.45 21.62
C ASN A 23 3.07 -40.64 20.44
N ILE A 24 3.92 -39.95 19.68
CA ILE A 24 3.52 -39.36 18.40
C ILE A 24 3.44 -40.52 17.40
N GLU A 25 2.24 -41.08 17.20
CA GLU A 25 1.97 -41.90 16.01
C GLU A 25 2.39 -41.07 14.79
N CYS A 26 3.49 -41.44 14.13
CA CYS A 26 3.90 -40.84 12.87
C CYS A 26 2.71 -40.96 11.90
N VAL A 27 2.04 -39.83 11.65
CA VAL A 27 0.88 -39.79 10.76
C VAL A 27 1.36 -40.10 9.35
N ASP A 28 1.05 -41.31 8.89
CA ASP A 28 1.39 -41.80 7.56
C ASP A 28 0.25 -41.53 6.56
N GLU A 29 0.53 -41.68 5.26
CA GLU A 29 -0.49 -41.48 4.21
C GLU A 29 -1.73 -42.36 4.39
N SER A 30 -1.56 -43.55 5.00
CA SER A 30 -2.66 -44.47 5.28
C SER A 30 -3.58 -43.94 6.39
N SER A 31 -3.01 -43.28 7.39
CA SER A 31 -3.74 -42.60 8.46
C SER A 31 -4.49 -41.37 7.94
N ILE A 32 -3.90 -40.58 7.04
CA ILE A 32 -4.60 -39.46 6.39
C ILE A 32 -5.86 -39.92 5.65
N LYS A 33 -5.78 -41.02 4.89
CA LYS A 33 -6.97 -41.59 4.23
C LYS A 33 -8.06 -42.01 5.21
N LYS A 34 -7.68 -42.62 6.34
CA LYS A 34 -8.64 -42.99 7.40
C LYS A 34 -9.28 -41.75 8.04
N ILE A 35 -8.50 -40.71 8.29
CA ILE A 35 -8.97 -39.43 8.84
C ILE A 35 -9.97 -38.78 7.88
N GLY A 36 -9.68 -38.73 6.57
CA GLY A 36 -10.61 -38.17 5.59
C GLY A 36 -11.95 -38.91 5.53
N VAL A 37 -11.92 -40.25 5.55
CA VAL A 37 -13.16 -41.05 5.62
C VAL A 37 -13.92 -40.81 6.94
N LEU A 38 -13.20 -40.69 8.06
CA LEU A 38 -13.80 -40.44 9.37
C LEU A 38 -14.43 -39.04 9.44
N LEU A 39 -13.76 -38.01 8.92
CA LEU A 39 -14.27 -36.64 8.83
C LEU A 39 -15.59 -36.62 8.06
N LYS A 40 -15.59 -37.19 6.84
CA LYS A 40 -16.78 -37.26 6.01
C LYS A 40 -17.93 -37.99 6.72
N LYS A 41 -17.64 -39.09 7.41
CA LYS A 41 -18.63 -39.84 8.18
C LYS A 41 -19.20 -39.03 9.35
N LYS A 42 -18.35 -38.34 10.12
CA LYS A 42 -18.77 -37.49 11.26
C LYS A 42 -19.60 -36.30 10.79
N LYS A 43 -19.15 -35.59 9.75
CA LYS A 43 -19.90 -34.49 9.10
C LYS A 43 -21.27 -34.95 8.61
N THR A 44 -21.33 -36.04 7.81
CA THR A 44 -22.60 -36.55 7.27
C THR A 44 -23.56 -37.00 8.37
N LYS A 45 -23.03 -37.59 9.46
CA LYS A 45 -23.83 -37.98 10.62
C LYS A 45 -24.42 -36.75 11.30
N ASN A 46 -23.63 -35.71 11.57
CA ASN A 46 -24.11 -34.48 12.17
C ASN A 46 -25.16 -33.77 11.30
N GLU A 47 -24.92 -33.66 9.99
CA GLU A 47 -25.89 -33.11 9.04
C GLU A 47 -27.21 -33.88 9.07
N ARG A 48 -27.14 -35.21 9.10
CA ARG A 48 -28.32 -36.08 9.18
C ARG A 48 -29.07 -35.91 10.49
N ASP A 49 -28.37 -35.94 11.63
CA ASP A 49 -28.98 -35.81 12.96
C ASP A 49 -29.67 -34.42 13.09
N ARG A 50 -29.06 -33.36 12.53
CA ARG A 50 -29.66 -32.02 12.44
C ARG A 50 -30.88 -31.96 11.52
N MET A 51 -30.86 -32.69 10.40
CA MET A 51 -32.02 -32.77 9.48
C MET A 51 -33.18 -33.59 10.07
N GLU A 52 -32.88 -34.69 10.77
CA GLU A 52 -33.87 -35.56 11.41
C GLU A 52 -34.48 -34.88 12.64
N TYR A 53 -33.70 -34.06 13.38
CA TYR A 53 -34.13 -33.41 14.61
C TYR A 53 -33.80 -31.89 14.67
N PRO A 54 -34.40 -31.04 13.81
CA PRO A 54 -34.01 -29.63 13.69
C PRO A 54 -34.15 -28.80 14.97
N GLU A 55 -35.18 -29.07 15.77
CA GLU A 55 -35.48 -28.31 17.00
C GLU A 55 -35.08 -29.05 18.29
N GLU A 56 -34.35 -30.17 18.19
CA GLU A 56 -33.93 -30.94 19.37
C GLU A 56 -32.40 -31.03 19.48
N PRO A 57 -31.73 -29.99 20.01
CA PRO A 57 -30.27 -29.95 20.16
C PRO A 57 -29.67 -31.18 20.83
N GLU A 58 -30.32 -31.69 21.86
CA GLU A 58 -29.87 -32.85 22.63
C GLU A 58 -29.61 -34.10 21.76
N LYS A 59 -30.26 -34.21 20.59
CA LYS A 59 -30.11 -35.36 19.69
C LYS A 59 -28.93 -35.27 18.74
N TRP A 60 -28.44 -34.08 18.42
CA TRP A 60 -27.30 -33.90 17.52
C TRP A 60 -26.04 -33.36 18.21
N VAL A 61 -26.12 -32.84 19.44
CA VAL A 61 -24.96 -32.35 20.21
C VAL A 61 -23.83 -33.39 20.32
N SER A 62 -24.14 -34.67 20.54
CA SER A 62 -23.08 -35.70 20.60
C SER A 62 -22.35 -35.87 19.26
N SER A 63 -23.08 -35.79 18.14
CA SER A 63 -22.48 -35.87 16.80
C SER A 63 -21.68 -34.62 16.44
N GLU A 64 -22.01 -33.49 17.07
CA GLU A 64 -21.30 -32.22 16.92
C GLU A 64 -19.98 -32.22 17.68
N VAL A 65 -19.98 -32.69 18.93
CA VAL A 65 -18.75 -32.90 19.71
C VAL A 65 -17.83 -33.89 18.99
N ASP A 66 -18.40 -34.98 18.45
CA ASP A 66 -17.62 -35.91 17.60
C ASP A 66 -16.94 -35.16 16.43
N LEU A 67 -17.66 -34.25 15.76
CA LEU A 67 -17.14 -33.48 14.63
C LEU A 67 -16.07 -32.47 15.05
N ASP A 68 -16.27 -31.78 16.17
CA ASP A 68 -15.31 -30.84 16.74
C ASP A 68 -13.97 -31.52 17.08
N GLU A 69 -14.01 -32.68 17.75
CA GLU A 69 -12.80 -33.44 18.09
C GLU A 69 -11.92 -33.79 16.89
N ILE A 70 -12.53 -34.10 15.73
CA ILE A 70 -11.76 -34.38 14.52
C ILE A 70 -11.22 -33.10 13.88
N LEU A 71 -11.90 -31.96 14.01
CA LEU A 71 -11.40 -30.67 13.53
C LEU A 71 -10.18 -30.22 14.34
N VAL A 72 -10.21 -30.38 15.67
CA VAL A 72 -9.05 -30.10 16.53
C VAL A 72 -7.83 -30.92 16.11
N ASN A 73 -8.02 -32.21 15.77
CA ASN A 73 -6.94 -33.03 15.22
C ASN A 73 -6.45 -32.50 13.86
N LEU A 74 -7.37 -32.15 12.96
CA LEU A 74 -7.05 -31.61 11.64
C LEU A 74 -6.34 -30.26 11.71
N LYS A 75 -6.61 -29.43 12.72
CA LYS A 75 -5.88 -28.19 12.99
C LYS A 75 -4.40 -28.43 13.25
N ASN A 76 -4.07 -29.43 14.07
CA ASN A 76 -2.66 -29.81 14.29
C ASN A 76 -2.00 -30.29 12.98
N LEU A 77 -2.74 -31.05 12.17
CA LEU A 77 -2.23 -31.55 10.88
C LEU A 77 -2.12 -30.46 9.81
N SER A 78 -2.87 -29.37 9.94
CA SER A 78 -2.88 -28.27 8.96
C SER A 78 -1.55 -27.53 8.87
N VAL A 79 -0.68 -27.66 9.87
CA VAL A 79 0.69 -27.10 9.87
C VAL A 79 1.70 -28.06 9.22
N CYS A 80 1.32 -29.33 9.00
CA CYS A 80 2.20 -30.34 8.41
C CYS A 80 2.15 -30.32 6.86
N THR A 81 2.90 -29.41 6.24
CA THR A 81 2.95 -29.18 4.78
C THR A 81 3.28 -30.44 3.97
N ASN A 82 4.10 -31.34 4.52
CA ASN A 82 4.43 -32.63 3.92
C ASN A 82 3.22 -33.57 3.72
N LEU A 83 2.12 -33.35 4.43
CA LEU A 83 0.90 -34.17 4.34
C LEU A 83 -0.14 -33.60 3.36
N TYR A 84 0.06 -32.38 2.84
CA TYR A 84 -0.94 -31.67 2.05
C TYR A 84 -1.35 -32.44 0.79
N LYS A 85 -0.40 -33.10 0.12
CA LYS A 85 -0.70 -33.94 -1.05
C LYS A 85 -1.70 -35.04 -0.70
N SER A 86 -1.45 -35.77 0.39
CA SER A 86 -2.35 -36.83 0.85
C SER A 86 -3.71 -36.30 1.31
N MET A 87 -3.75 -35.08 1.88
CA MET A 87 -4.99 -34.42 2.29
C MET A 87 -5.84 -33.99 1.09
N ILE A 88 -5.21 -33.45 0.05
CA ILE A 88 -5.86 -33.10 -1.23
C ILE A 88 -6.41 -34.38 -1.88
N ASP A 89 -5.60 -35.44 -1.98
CA ASP A 89 -6.00 -36.73 -2.55
C ASP A 89 -7.18 -37.38 -1.80
N SER A 90 -7.28 -37.12 -0.49
CA SER A 90 -8.35 -37.63 0.38
C SER A 90 -9.54 -36.68 0.53
N ASP A 91 -9.56 -35.57 -0.23
CA ASP A 91 -10.58 -34.51 -0.21
C ASP A 91 -10.82 -33.83 1.16
N ILE A 92 -9.84 -33.89 2.07
CA ILE A 92 -9.98 -33.39 3.45
C ILE A 92 -10.23 -31.88 3.47
N PHE A 93 -9.41 -31.12 2.75
CA PHE A 93 -9.57 -29.67 2.67
C PHE A 93 -10.93 -29.27 2.06
N GLY A 94 -11.43 -30.02 1.09
CA GLY A 94 -12.74 -29.82 0.52
C GLY A 94 -13.86 -29.99 1.55
N GLU A 95 -13.80 -31.06 2.34
CA GLU A 95 -14.76 -31.30 3.41
C GLU A 95 -14.71 -30.23 4.51
N ILE A 96 -13.51 -29.72 4.83
CA ILE A 96 -13.29 -28.59 5.76
C ILE A 96 -13.90 -27.30 5.20
N ILE A 97 -13.65 -26.97 3.93
CA ILE A 97 -14.18 -25.74 3.30
C ILE A 97 -15.71 -25.74 3.31
N ASP A 98 -16.34 -26.89 3.03
CA ASP A 98 -17.80 -27.01 3.07
C ASP A 98 -18.39 -26.67 4.45
N LEU A 99 -17.66 -26.97 5.54
CA LEU A 99 -18.07 -26.70 6.92
C LEU A 99 -18.09 -25.20 7.27
N LEU A 100 -17.56 -24.30 6.42
CA LEU A 100 -17.77 -22.85 6.60
C LEU A 100 -19.27 -22.48 6.59
N ASN A 101 -20.12 -23.26 5.94
CA ASN A 101 -21.57 -23.04 5.96
C ASN A 101 -22.28 -23.71 7.14
N HIS A 102 -21.57 -24.39 8.04
CA HIS A 102 -22.16 -25.18 9.12
C HIS A 102 -23.03 -24.33 10.06
N PRO A 103 -24.25 -24.75 10.45
CA PRO A 103 -25.17 -23.91 11.22
C PRO A 103 -24.66 -23.52 12.62
N ASN A 104 -23.80 -24.33 13.25
CA ASN A 104 -23.08 -23.91 14.46
C ASN A 104 -21.84 -23.10 14.09
N ASN A 105 -21.77 -21.86 14.58
CA ASN A 105 -20.64 -20.96 14.41
C ASN A 105 -19.37 -21.45 15.13
N ASP A 106 -19.46 -22.19 16.23
CA ASP A 106 -18.26 -22.68 16.94
C ASP A 106 -17.44 -23.62 16.03
N ILE A 107 -18.14 -24.50 15.29
CA ILE A 107 -17.54 -25.34 14.26
C ILE A 107 -16.94 -24.50 13.12
N VAL A 108 -17.61 -23.40 12.74
CA VAL A 108 -17.11 -22.49 11.71
C VAL A 108 -15.83 -21.79 12.17
N ILE A 109 -15.73 -21.40 13.44
CA ILE A 109 -14.56 -20.76 14.04
C ILE A 109 -13.37 -21.73 14.03
N GLU A 110 -13.57 -22.99 14.40
CA GLU A 110 -12.50 -23.99 14.34
C GLU A 110 -12.05 -24.26 12.89
N VAL A 111 -12.99 -24.26 11.94
CA VAL A 111 -12.69 -24.37 10.50
C VAL A 111 -11.91 -23.15 9.98
N ILE A 112 -12.27 -21.93 10.41
CA ILE A 112 -11.55 -20.70 10.07
C ILE A 112 -10.09 -20.82 10.50
N ASP A 113 -9.83 -21.30 11.71
CA ASP A 113 -8.45 -21.47 12.17
C ASP A 113 -7.66 -22.49 11.35
N ILE A 114 -8.27 -23.59 10.90
CA ILE A 114 -7.61 -24.53 9.98
C ILE A 114 -7.31 -23.84 8.63
N ILE A 115 -8.26 -23.07 8.11
CA ILE A 115 -8.10 -22.37 6.83
C ILE A 115 -7.00 -21.31 6.91
N LYS A 116 -6.87 -20.64 8.05
CA LYS A 116 -5.78 -19.70 8.33
C LYS A 116 -4.42 -20.36 8.18
N GLU A 117 -4.24 -21.58 8.71
CA GLU A 117 -2.98 -22.31 8.59
C GLU A 117 -2.72 -22.80 7.15
N ILE A 118 -3.71 -23.36 6.46
CA ILE A 118 -3.50 -23.85 5.07
C ILE A 118 -3.33 -22.73 4.04
N THR A 119 -3.73 -21.50 4.38
CA THR A 119 -3.52 -20.32 3.52
C THR A 119 -2.25 -19.56 3.89
N ASN A 120 -1.61 -19.87 5.03
CA ASN A 120 -0.41 -19.18 5.49
C ASN A 120 0.69 -19.22 4.42
N PRO A 121 1.21 -18.05 3.98
CA PRO A 121 2.23 -17.98 2.94
C PRO A 121 3.47 -18.82 3.26
N SER A 122 3.88 -18.88 4.53
CA SER A 122 5.03 -19.70 4.95
C SER A 122 4.82 -21.17 4.62
N ASN A 123 3.63 -21.72 4.92
CA ASN A 123 3.30 -23.11 4.65
C ASN A 123 3.21 -23.38 3.14
N ILE A 124 2.65 -22.44 2.38
CA ILE A 124 2.48 -22.57 0.92
C ILE A 124 3.82 -22.46 0.17
N TYR A 125 4.74 -21.62 0.63
CA TYR A 125 6.06 -21.44 0.01
C TYR A 125 7.05 -22.57 0.33
N GLU A 126 6.80 -23.38 1.37
CA GLU A 126 7.56 -24.60 1.64
C GLU A 126 7.29 -25.71 0.61
N LEU A 127 6.13 -25.67 -0.05
CA LEU A 127 5.74 -26.67 -1.05
C LEU A 127 6.59 -26.54 -2.31
N ASP A 128 6.83 -27.66 -2.98
CA ASP A 128 7.36 -27.62 -4.34
C ASP A 128 6.34 -27.00 -5.29
N LYS A 129 6.84 -26.38 -6.37
CA LYS A 129 6.01 -25.59 -7.29
C LYS A 129 4.80 -26.37 -7.83
N GLU A 130 4.99 -27.65 -8.15
CA GLU A 130 3.92 -28.51 -8.68
C GLU A 130 2.80 -28.72 -7.66
N LEU A 131 3.13 -29.02 -6.40
CA LEU A 131 2.12 -29.21 -5.36
C LEU A 131 1.43 -27.89 -4.98
N ASN A 132 2.17 -26.77 -4.98
CA ASN A 132 1.60 -25.44 -4.77
C ASN A 132 0.54 -25.12 -5.83
N ASP A 133 0.86 -25.30 -7.13
CA ASP A 133 -0.08 -25.08 -8.22
C ASP A 133 -1.33 -25.97 -8.09
N ILE A 134 -1.15 -27.24 -7.69
CA ILE A 134 -2.26 -28.17 -7.42
C ILE A 134 -3.12 -27.70 -6.25
N MET A 135 -2.51 -27.25 -5.15
CA MET A 135 -3.21 -26.73 -3.96
C MET A 135 -4.06 -25.51 -4.32
N ILE A 136 -3.50 -24.53 -5.04
CA ILE A 136 -4.23 -23.32 -5.45
C ILE A 136 -5.40 -23.67 -6.37
N GLN A 137 -5.19 -24.54 -7.36
CA GLN A 137 -6.27 -25.00 -8.24
C GLN A 137 -7.36 -25.75 -7.46
N TYR A 138 -6.96 -26.56 -6.48
CA TYR A 138 -7.89 -27.31 -5.64
C TYR A 138 -8.75 -26.38 -4.76
N LEU A 139 -8.14 -25.41 -4.07
CA LEU A 139 -8.86 -24.43 -3.24
C LEU A 139 -9.83 -23.58 -4.08
N ASN A 140 -9.42 -23.16 -5.27
CA ASN A 140 -10.28 -22.47 -6.24
C ASN A 140 -11.46 -23.35 -6.69
N LYS A 141 -11.19 -24.61 -7.03
CA LYS A 141 -12.25 -25.57 -7.42
C LYS A 141 -13.26 -25.80 -6.29
N LYS A 142 -12.82 -25.77 -5.04
CA LYS A 142 -13.67 -25.86 -3.84
C LYS A 142 -14.31 -24.53 -3.43
N LYS A 143 -14.05 -23.45 -4.18
CA LYS A 143 -14.65 -22.13 -3.98
C LYS A 143 -14.41 -21.55 -2.58
N LEU A 144 -13.21 -21.75 -2.04
CA LEU A 144 -12.83 -21.24 -0.71
C LEU A 144 -13.23 -19.76 -0.53
N CYS A 145 -12.81 -18.90 -1.46
CA CYS A 145 -13.06 -17.45 -1.41
C CYS A 145 -14.55 -17.10 -1.41
N HIS A 146 -15.39 -17.87 -2.11
CA HIS A 146 -16.84 -17.67 -2.10
C HIS A 146 -17.43 -17.95 -0.71
N PHE A 147 -17.00 -19.05 -0.07
CA PHE A 147 -17.48 -19.40 1.27
C PHE A 147 -16.97 -18.44 2.33
N LEU A 148 -15.70 -18.01 2.26
CA LEU A 148 -15.16 -16.99 3.17
C LEU A 148 -15.99 -15.70 3.14
N ILE A 149 -16.38 -15.23 1.95
CA ILE A 149 -17.22 -14.03 1.82
C ILE A 149 -18.60 -14.22 2.46
N ASN A 150 -19.20 -15.40 2.36
CA ASN A 150 -20.49 -15.67 3.00
C ASN A 150 -20.37 -15.73 4.53
N VAL A 151 -19.21 -16.13 5.06
CA VAL A 151 -18.96 -16.17 6.51
C VAL A 151 -18.85 -14.77 7.12
N LEU A 152 -18.42 -13.76 6.35
CA LEU A 152 -18.38 -12.36 6.81
C LEU A 152 -19.75 -11.85 7.29
N ASP A 153 -20.83 -12.27 6.62
CA ASP A 153 -22.20 -11.88 6.99
C ASP A 153 -22.73 -12.66 8.22
N LYS A 154 -22.05 -13.75 8.60
CA LYS A 154 -22.50 -14.73 9.59
C LYS A 154 -21.88 -14.52 10.96
N ILE A 155 -20.62 -14.11 11.02
CA ILE A 155 -19.90 -13.85 12.28
C ILE A 155 -20.25 -12.46 12.79
N ASN A 156 -20.95 -12.40 13.92
CA ASN A 156 -21.31 -11.16 14.59
C ASN A 156 -20.32 -10.84 15.72
N GLU A 157 -19.37 -9.95 15.45
CA GLU A 157 -18.32 -9.53 16.39
C GLU A 157 -18.85 -8.86 17.68
N GLU A 158 -20.09 -8.40 17.71
CA GLU A 158 -20.68 -7.76 18.89
C GLU A 158 -21.13 -8.79 19.95
N GLU A 159 -21.24 -10.07 19.60
CA GLU A 159 -21.76 -11.10 20.51
C GLU A 159 -20.80 -11.40 21.65
N ASN A 160 -19.53 -11.69 21.33
CA ASN A 160 -18.50 -12.01 22.31
C ASN A 160 -17.09 -11.86 21.72
N ASP A 161 -16.06 -11.98 22.58
CA ASP A 161 -14.67 -11.86 22.17
C ASP A 161 -14.19 -12.99 21.25
N GLU A 162 -14.77 -14.18 21.32
CA GLU A 162 -14.43 -15.30 20.45
C GLU A 162 -14.82 -15.01 18.99
N TYR A 163 -16.00 -14.43 18.77
CA TYR A 163 -16.49 -14.04 17.46
C TYR A 163 -15.73 -12.81 16.92
N TYR A 164 -15.35 -11.90 17.82
CA TYR A 164 -14.44 -10.80 17.49
C TYR A 164 -13.09 -11.35 16.98
N ASN A 165 -12.50 -12.34 17.67
CA ASN A 165 -11.25 -12.98 17.26
C ASN A 165 -11.41 -13.80 15.97
N ALA A 166 -12.57 -14.45 15.78
CA ALA A 166 -12.87 -15.16 14.54
C ALA A 166 -12.84 -14.22 13.33
N MET A 167 -13.39 -13.00 13.45
CA MET A 167 -13.25 -11.99 12.40
C MET A 167 -11.79 -11.61 12.16
N THR A 168 -10.98 -11.47 13.21
CA THR A 168 -9.53 -11.25 13.07
C THR A 168 -8.87 -12.37 12.26
N SER A 169 -9.22 -13.63 12.53
CA SER A 169 -8.73 -14.78 11.77
C SER A 169 -9.20 -14.76 10.31
N ILE A 170 -10.44 -14.34 10.03
CA ILE A 170 -10.93 -14.18 8.64
C ILE A 170 -10.14 -13.08 7.91
N LEU A 171 -9.90 -11.93 8.55
CA LEU A 171 -9.08 -10.86 7.97
C LEU A 171 -7.64 -11.34 7.69
N ASN A 172 -7.07 -12.17 8.56
CA ASN A 172 -5.77 -12.81 8.34
C ASN A 172 -5.76 -13.77 7.14
N ILE A 173 -6.81 -14.57 6.97
CA ILE A 173 -6.94 -15.41 5.77
C ILE A 173 -6.97 -14.55 4.50
N LEU A 174 -7.69 -13.42 4.51
CA LEU A 174 -7.72 -12.51 3.37
C LEU A 174 -6.34 -11.89 3.09
N ASP A 175 -5.60 -11.52 4.14
CA ASP A 175 -4.22 -11.03 4.06
C ASP A 175 -3.31 -12.05 3.38
N ASN A 176 -3.32 -13.27 3.92
CA ASN A 176 -2.56 -14.41 3.38
C ASN A 176 -2.87 -14.63 1.89
N ILE A 177 -4.15 -14.63 1.49
CA ILE A 177 -4.55 -14.81 0.08
C ILE A 177 -4.02 -13.68 -0.81
N PHE A 178 -3.99 -12.42 -0.33
CA PHE A 178 -3.44 -11.29 -1.09
C PHE A 178 -1.92 -11.26 -1.12
N GLU A 179 -1.23 -11.78 -0.09
CA GLU A 179 0.23 -11.92 -0.04
C GLU A 179 0.73 -12.99 -1.02
N LEU A 180 -0.03 -14.07 -1.21
CA LEU A 180 0.33 -15.16 -2.11
C LEU A 180 0.44 -14.76 -3.60
N GLU A 181 -0.17 -13.64 -4.01
CA GLU A 181 -0.10 -13.09 -5.37
C GLU A 181 -0.44 -14.09 -6.50
N ASN A 182 -1.41 -14.97 -6.28
CA ASN A 182 -1.80 -16.01 -7.23
C ASN A 182 -3.30 -15.99 -7.57
N ASP A 183 -3.76 -16.97 -8.35
CA ASP A 183 -5.13 -17.03 -8.85
C ASP A 183 -6.21 -17.19 -7.77
N LEU A 184 -5.86 -17.53 -6.52
CA LEU A 184 -6.81 -17.66 -5.41
C LEU A 184 -7.54 -16.35 -5.09
N GLN A 185 -6.86 -15.21 -5.26
CA GLN A 185 -7.45 -13.89 -4.97
C GLN A 185 -8.48 -13.44 -6.02
N ASN A 186 -8.52 -14.07 -7.20
CA ASN A 186 -9.30 -13.58 -8.36
C ASN A 186 -10.79 -13.37 -8.05
N ASP A 187 -11.39 -14.28 -7.28
CA ASP A 187 -12.80 -14.19 -6.87
C ASP A 187 -13.02 -13.05 -5.87
N LEU A 188 -12.05 -12.80 -4.98
CA LEU A 188 -12.11 -11.71 -3.99
C LEU A 188 -12.09 -10.34 -4.70
N LEU A 189 -11.21 -10.19 -5.71
CA LEU A 189 -11.06 -8.92 -6.45
C LEU A 189 -12.35 -8.52 -7.18
N LYS A 190 -13.15 -9.50 -7.63
CA LYS A 190 -14.38 -9.30 -8.41
C LYS A 190 -15.64 -9.19 -7.55
N ASN A 191 -15.54 -9.43 -6.24
CA ASN A 191 -16.72 -9.51 -5.40
C ASN A 191 -16.99 -8.21 -4.65
N SER A 192 -18.03 -7.50 -5.09
CA SER A 192 -18.46 -6.23 -4.47
C SER A 192 -18.88 -6.38 -3.00
N LYS A 193 -19.30 -7.56 -2.55
CA LYS A 193 -19.66 -7.79 -1.15
C LYS A 193 -18.46 -7.59 -0.23
N LEU A 194 -17.29 -8.13 -0.57
CA LEU A 194 -16.08 -7.94 0.23
C LEU A 194 -15.71 -6.46 0.32
N LEU A 195 -15.71 -5.77 -0.82
CA LEU A 195 -15.42 -4.34 -0.91
C LEU A 195 -16.32 -3.53 0.03
N PHE A 196 -17.64 -3.73 -0.05
CA PHE A 196 -18.60 -2.98 0.77
C PHE A 196 -18.62 -3.45 2.23
N PHE A 197 -18.33 -4.71 2.51
CA PHE A 197 -18.14 -5.22 3.86
C PHE A 197 -16.98 -4.49 4.54
N LEU A 198 -15.80 -4.44 3.91
CA LEU A 198 -14.62 -3.76 4.47
C LEU A 198 -14.90 -2.27 4.70
N LEU A 199 -15.50 -1.58 3.71
CA LEU A 199 -15.89 -0.18 3.86
C LEU A 199 -16.85 0.03 5.04
N ASN A 200 -17.85 -0.83 5.20
CA ASN A 200 -18.79 -0.76 6.30
C ASN A 200 -18.10 -1.03 7.64
N ARG A 201 -17.24 -2.05 7.70
CA ARG A 201 -16.55 -2.48 8.91
C ARG A 201 -15.60 -1.42 9.46
N ILE A 202 -14.87 -0.73 8.59
CA ILE A 202 -13.97 0.37 8.98
C ILE A 202 -14.78 1.60 9.46
N ASN A 203 -15.96 1.85 8.87
CA ASN A 203 -16.77 3.02 9.22
C ASN A 203 -17.58 2.86 10.51
N ASN A 204 -17.83 1.61 10.92
CA ASN A 204 -18.59 1.25 12.11
C ASN A 204 -17.68 0.51 13.10
N GLU A 205 -16.87 1.29 13.82
CA GLU A 205 -16.01 0.78 14.90
C GLU A 205 -16.88 0.18 16.03
N ILE A 206 -16.59 -1.07 16.43
CA ILE A 206 -17.35 -1.79 17.47
C ILE A 206 -16.80 -1.47 18.86
N LYS A 207 -15.47 -1.44 18.98
CA LYS A 207 -14.74 -1.14 20.21
C LYS A 207 -14.11 0.25 20.11
N ASN A 208 -13.79 0.86 21.27
CA ASN A 208 -12.92 2.04 21.26
C ASN A 208 -11.52 1.59 20.82
N ASP A 209 -10.95 2.27 19.81
CA ASP A 209 -9.65 1.92 19.23
C ASP A 209 -9.62 0.51 18.60
N ASP A 210 -10.69 0.17 17.90
CA ASP A 210 -10.97 -1.14 17.30
C ASP A 210 -9.86 -1.65 16.36
N SER A 211 -9.15 -2.70 16.79
CA SER A 211 -8.08 -3.34 16.00
C SER A 211 -8.60 -4.01 14.73
N ASN A 212 -9.82 -4.56 14.73
CA ASN A 212 -10.39 -5.19 13.55
C ASN A 212 -10.79 -4.12 12.50
N SER A 213 -11.18 -2.91 12.92
CA SER A 213 -11.34 -1.77 12.00
C SER A 213 -10.01 -1.37 11.35
N LEU A 214 -8.92 -1.35 12.14
CA LEU A 214 -7.58 -1.10 11.61
C LEU A 214 -7.18 -2.18 10.62
N TYR A 215 -7.30 -3.45 10.99
CA TYR A 215 -6.90 -4.55 10.11
C TYR A 215 -7.74 -4.58 8.83
N ALA A 216 -9.06 -4.38 8.92
CA ALA A 216 -9.92 -4.24 7.76
C ALA A 216 -9.50 -3.08 6.82
N SER A 217 -8.95 -2.00 7.37
CA SER A 217 -8.43 -0.89 6.57
C SER A 217 -7.15 -1.24 5.80
N GLU A 218 -6.30 -2.10 6.35
CA GLU A 218 -5.09 -2.63 5.69
C GLU A 218 -5.47 -3.58 4.56
N ILE A 219 -6.39 -4.53 4.84
CA ILE A 219 -6.95 -5.42 3.81
C ILE A 219 -7.65 -4.63 2.70
N PHE A 220 -8.34 -3.54 3.03
CA PHE A 220 -8.96 -2.66 2.03
C PHE A 220 -7.91 -2.01 1.11
N VAL A 221 -6.79 -1.54 1.67
CA VAL A 221 -5.68 -0.99 0.86
C VAL A 221 -5.13 -2.05 -0.09
N LEU A 222 -4.89 -3.27 0.41
CA LEU A 222 -4.43 -4.40 -0.40
C LEU A 222 -5.42 -4.73 -1.51
N LEU A 223 -6.71 -4.85 -1.18
CA LEU A 223 -7.78 -5.13 -2.17
C LEU A 223 -7.75 -4.09 -3.31
N ILE A 224 -7.73 -2.79 -2.99
CA ILE A 224 -7.68 -1.73 -4.00
C ILE A 224 -6.40 -1.82 -4.85
N LEU A 225 -5.25 -2.06 -4.22
CA LEU A 225 -3.97 -2.22 -4.93
C LEU A 225 -4.03 -3.40 -5.91
N ARG A 226 -4.53 -4.56 -5.46
CA ARG A 226 -4.64 -5.78 -6.26
C ARG A 226 -5.67 -5.65 -7.39
N ILE A 227 -6.78 -4.94 -7.18
CA ILE A 227 -7.75 -4.63 -8.25
C ILE A 227 -7.06 -3.86 -9.36
N ASN A 228 -6.28 -2.81 -9.04
CA ASN A 228 -5.57 -2.02 -10.03
C ASN A 228 -4.51 -2.83 -10.81
N GLN A 229 -3.85 -3.80 -10.14
CA GLN A 229 -2.82 -4.64 -10.74
C GLN A 229 -3.40 -5.77 -11.63
N PHE A 230 -4.40 -6.51 -11.13
CA PHE A 230 -4.82 -7.81 -11.70
C PHE A 230 -6.26 -7.84 -12.22
N SER A 231 -7.13 -6.89 -11.83
CA SER A 231 -8.56 -6.90 -12.16
C SER A 231 -9.06 -5.52 -12.62
N GLN A 232 -8.32 -4.93 -13.56
CA GLN A 232 -8.70 -3.66 -14.16
C GLN A 232 -10.14 -3.72 -14.69
N ASN A 233 -10.90 -2.65 -14.49
CA ASN A 233 -12.28 -2.48 -14.92
C ASN A 233 -13.40 -3.15 -14.10
N VAL A 234 -13.11 -3.82 -12.98
CA VAL A 234 -14.18 -4.45 -12.14
C VAL A 234 -15.13 -3.41 -11.51
N TYR A 235 -14.60 -2.27 -11.06
CA TYR A 235 -15.37 -1.21 -10.39
C TYR A 235 -15.31 0.12 -11.14
N ASP A 236 -15.11 0.08 -12.45
CA ASP A 236 -14.87 1.25 -13.31
C ASP A 236 -16.10 2.11 -13.58
N ASP A 237 -17.28 1.68 -13.10
CA ASP A 237 -18.52 2.39 -13.30
C ASP A 237 -18.66 3.56 -12.32
N PHE A 238 -19.16 4.69 -12.81
CA PHE A 238 -19.29 5.94 -12.05
C PHE A 238 -19.98 5.73 -10.68
N TYR A 239 -21.03 4.91 -10.66
CA TYR A 239 -21.78 4.59 -9.45
C TYR A 239 -20.93 3.86 -8.40
N TYR A 240 -20.10 2.90 -8.81
CA TYR A 240 -19.23 2.16 -7.89
C TYR A 240 -18.16 3.08 -7.31
N ILE A 241 -17.50 3.87 -8.15
CA ILE A 241 -16.45 4.80 -7.70
C ILE A 241 -16.99 5.80 -6.68
N ILE A 242 -18.18 6.38 -6.92
CA ILE A 242 -18.83 7.25 -5.93
C ILE A 242 -19.17 6.50 -4.64
N SER A 243 -19.68 5.28 -4.77
CA SER A 243 -20.02 4.44 -3.62
C SER A 243 -18.81 4.06 -2.77
N ILE A 244 -17.61 4.03 -3.36
CA ILE A 244 -16.33 3.83 -2.66
C ILE A 244 -15.83 5.15 -2.05
N PHE A 245 -15.85 6.25 -2.80
CA PHE A 245 -15.35 7.54 -2.32
C PHE A 245 -16.17 8.09 -1.15
N ASN A 246 -17.50 7.96 -1.18
CA ASN A 246 -18.37 8.57 -0.19
C ASN A 246 -18.07 8.11 1.26
N PRO A 247 -17.98 6.80 1.58
CA PRO A 247 -17.58 6.35 2.91
C PRO A 247 -16.19 6.84 3.33
N ILE A 248 -15.20 6.76 2.44
CA ILE A 248 -13.82 7.20 2.70
C ILE A 248 -13.79 8.70 3.06
N LEU A 249 -14.37 9.54 2.20
CA LEU A 249 -14.43 10.99 2.39
C LEU A 249 -15.22 11.36 3.64
N LYS A 250 -16.33 10.65 3.91
CA LYS A 250 -17.13 10.85 5.13
C LYS A 250 -16.30 10.55 6.37
N TYR A 251 -15.54 9.46 6.39
CA TYR A 251 -14.66 9.12 7.52
C TYR A 251 -13.58 10.19 7.73
N ILE A 252 -12.86 10.56 6.67
CA ILE A 252 -11.82 11.61 6.71
C ILE A 252 -12.40 12.94 7.21
N SER A 253 -13.61 13.30 6.78
CA SER A 253 -14.25 14.57 7.15
C SER A 253 -14.50 14.74 8.64
N LYS A 254 -14.61 13.65 9.42
CA LYS A 254 -14.75 13.68 10.90
C LYS A 254 -13.54 14.33 11.58
N TYR A 255 -12.38 14.31 10.92
CA TYR A 255 -11.10 14.81 11.42
C TYR A 255 -10.65 16.08 10.70
N LYS A 256 -11.54 16.74 9.94
CA LYS A 256 -11.17 17.93 9.16
C LYS A 256 -10.69 19.10 10.02
N ASP A 257 -11.17 19.21 11.26
CA ASP A 257 -10.86 20.29 12.18
C ASP A 257 -10.15 19.81 13.46
N LYS A 258 -9.77 18.52 13.57
CA LYS A 258 -9.11 17.96 14.76
C LYS A 258 -8.14 16.83 14.42
N ASP A 259 -7.08 16.67 15.20
CA ASP A 259 -6.18 15.53 15.06
C ASP A 259 -6.85 14.23 15.56
N PRO A 260 -6.53 13.07 14.99
CA PRO A 260 -7.06 11.80 15.47
C PRO A 260 -6.50 11.46 16.85
N GLU A 261 -7.38 10.94 17.71
CA GLU A 261 -7.14 10.78 19.15
C GLU A 261 -6.18 9.62 19.47
N SER A 262 -6.23 8.53 18.70
CA SER A 262 -5.44 7.31 18.92
C SER A 262 -4.52 6.97 17.75
N ILE A 263 -3.59 6.03 17.97
CA ILE A 263 -2.68 5.54 16.93
C ILE A 263 -3.47 4.77 15.86
N ASN A 264 -4.39 3.88 16.25
CA ASN A 264 -5.15 3.10 15.26
C ASN A 264 -6.00 4.01 14.37
N LYS A 265 -6.63 5.05 14.92
CA LYS A 265 -7.37 6.05 14.13
C LYS A 265 -6.47 6.80 13.14
N LYS A 266 -5.22 7.10 13.51
CA LYS A 266 -4.24 7.70 12.60
C LYS A 266 -3.92 6.75 11.46
N GLU A 267 -3.64 5.49 11.77
CA GLU A 267 -3.31 4.47 10.76
C GLU A 267 -4.49 4.17 9.83
N ILE A 268 -5.73 4.04 10.35
CA ILE A 268 -6.94 3.91 9.51
C ILE A 268 -7.06 5.09 8.52
N LEU A 269 -6.81 6.32 8.98
CA LEU A 269 -6.84 7.47 8.09
C LEU A 269 -5.73 7.39 7.04
N LEU A 270 -4.50 7.03 7.41
CA LEU A 270 -3.41 6.85 6.46
C LEU A 270 -3.73 5.77 5.43
N ASN A 271 -4.31 4.65 5.85
CA ASN A 271 -4.78 3.58 4.97
C ASN A 271 -5.86 4.08 4.00
N TYR A 272 -6.83 4.86 4.47
CA TYR A 272 -7.81 5.49 3.58
C TYR A 272 -7.21 6.50 2.61
N PHE A 273 -6.20 7.26 3.01
CA PHE A 273 -5.46 8.13 2.10
C PHE A 273 -4.66 7.33 1.06
N GLN A 274 -4.07 6.20 1.45
CA GLN A 274 -3.37 5.30 0.53
C GLN A 274 -4.32 4.65 -0.47
N ALA A 275 -5.44 4.11 -0.01
CA ALA A 275 -6.47 3.55 -0.88
C ALA A 275 -7.05 4.62 -1.83
N LEU A 276 -7.30 5.83 -1.33
CA LEU A 276 -7.74 6.95 -2.16
C LEU A 276 -6.68 7.31 -3.22
N GLY A 277 -5.40 7.39 -2.83
CA GLY A 277 -4.30 7.62 -3.76
C GLY A 277 -4.23 6.56 -4.86
N ASN A 278 -4.35 5.28 -4.49
CA ASN A 278 -4.36 4.17 -5.43
C ASN A 278 -5.54 4.26 -6.41
N LEU A 279 -6.74 4.60 -5.93
CA LEU A 279 -7.91 4.80 -6.80
C LEU A 279 -7.68 5.95 -7.79
N LEU A 280 -7.01 7.02 -7.35
CA LEU A 280 -6.75 8.22 -8.16
C LEU A 280 -5.61 8.04 -9.17
N LEU A 281 -4.90 6.91 -9.21
CA LEU A 281 -3.96 6.61 -10.29
C LEU A 281 -4.67 6.45 -11.65
N LEU A 282 -5.95 6.07 -11.64
CA LEU A 282 -6.77 5.97 -12.84
C LEU A 282 -7.40 7.34 -13.19
N ASN A 283 -7.12 7.85 -14.40
CA ASN A 283 -7.63 9.16 -14.85
C ASN A 283 -9.17 9.26 -14.81
N LYS A 284 -9.90 8.17 -15.10
CA LYS A 284 -11.36 8.14 -14.96
C LYS A 284 -11.81 8.50 -13.54
N ASN A 285 -11.13 7.97 -12.53
CA ASN A 285 -11.46 8.17 -11.12
C ASN A 285 -11.14 9.60 -10.67
N LYS A 286 -10.11 10.24 -11.24
CA LYS A 286 -9.82 11.66 -11.00
C LYS A 286 -11.00 12.54 -11.41
N ASN A 287 -11.56 12.32 -12.60
CA ASN A 287 -12.73 13.06 -13.08
C ASN A 287 -13.95 12.89 -12.17
N VAL A 288 -14.17 11.67 -11.66
CA VAL A 288 -15.23 11.43 -10.66
C VAL A 288 -14.93 12.19 -9.37
N PHE A 289 -13.71 12.10 -8.86
CA PHE A 289 -13.28 12.75 -7.62
C PHE A 289 -13.44 14.27 -7.68
N LEU A 290 -13.11 14.90 -8.81
CA LEU A 290 -13.31 16.33 -9.04
C LEU A 290 -14.77 16.76 -8.94
N ASN A 291 -15.72 15.86 -9.21
CA ASN A 291 -17.16 16.10 -9.08
C ASN A 291 -17.71 15.77 -7.69
N THR A 292 -16.87 15.30 -6.77
CA THR A 292 -17.23 15.08 -5.35
C THR A 292 -16.75 16.24 -4.47
N ILE A 293 -17.17 16.23 -3.20
CA ILE A 293 -16.67 17.15 -2.14
C ILE A 293 -15.19 16.85 -1.76
N GLY A 294 -14.59 15.81 -2.35
CA GLY A 294 -13.24 15.36 -2.05
C GLY A 294 -12.20 16.46 -2.27
N PHE A 295 -12.31 17.21 -3.36
CA PHE A 295 -11.36 18.28 -3.68
C PHE A 295 -11.42 19.43 -2.65
N GLU A 296 -12.62 19.88 -2.30
CA GLU A 296 -12.87 20.88 -1.24
C GLU A 296 -12.33 20.40 0.11
N LEU A 297 -12.57 19.12 0.44
CA LEU A 297 -12.11 18.52 1.68
C LEU A 297 -10.58 18.52 1.74
N MET A 298 -9.89 18.06 0.70
CA MET A 298 -8.41 18.08 0.65
C MET A 298 -7.86 19.50 0.81
N LEU A 299 -8.47 20.50 0.18
CA LEU A 299 -8.07 21.91 0.37
C LEU A 299 -8.28 22.40 1.80
N LYS A 300 -9.40 22.02 2.42
CA LYS A 300 -9.67 22.35 3.82
C LYS A 300 -8.63 21.72 4.75
N LEU A 301 -8.28 20.45 4.54
CA LEU A 301 -7.24 19.76 5.32
C LEU A 301 -5.87 20.43 5.19
N LEU A 302 -5.51 20.85 3.97
CA LEU A 302 -4.28 21.59 3.69
C LEU A 302 -4.22 22.94 4.43
N SER A 303 -5.36 23.59 4.61
CA SER A 303 -5.46 24.88 5.28
C SER A 303 -5.26 24.81 6.81
N GLU A 304 -5.61 23.67 7.43
CA GLU A 304 -5.61 23.49 8.89
C GLU A 304 -4.23 23.19 9.47
N ARG A 305 -3.29 22.70 8.64
CA ARG A 305 -1.90 22.35 9.05
C ARG A 305 -1.84 21.36 10.23
N LYS A 306 -2.84 20.49 10.30
CA LYS A 306 -2.99 19.39 11.27
C LYS A 306 -2.42 18.08 10.70
N PHE A 307 -2.58 16.97 11.42
CA PHE A 307 -2.13 15.64 11.00
C PHE A 307 -2.48 15.32 9.54
N LEU A 308 -3.71 15.62 9.13
CA LEU A 308 -4.22 15.35 7.78
C LEU A 308 -3.73 16.32 6.68
N CYS A 309 -2.92 17.33 7.02
CA CYS A 309 -2.32 18.23 6.05
C CYS A 309 -1.33 17.50 5.11
N PHE A 310 -0.57 16.53 5.63
CA PHE A 310 0.43 15.82 4.82
C PHE A 310 -0.21 14.82 3.85
N PRO A 311 -1.14 13.95 4.28
CA PRO A 311 -1.82 13.04 3.37
C PRO A 311 -2.63 13.77 2.30
N SER A 312 -3.29 14.90 2.63
CA SER A 312 -4.01 15.71 1.63
C SER A 312 -3.08 16.34 0.58
N LEU A 313 -1.87 16.73 0.96
CA LEU A 313 -0.85 17.19 0.02
C LEU A 313 -0.47 16.07 -0.98
N LYS A 314 -0.27 14.83 -0.51
CA LYS A 314 0.01 13.67 -1.38
C LYS A 314 -1.11 13.42 -2.39
N ILE A 315 -2.37 13.57 -1.99
CA ILE A 315 -3.51 13.49 -2.92
C ILE A 315 -3.46 14.57 -4.00
N PHE A 316 -3.08 15.81 -3.66
CA PHE A 316 -2.88 16.85 -4.68
C PHE A 316 -1.70 16.56 -5.62
N ALA A 317 -0.61 15.98 -5.14
CA ALA A 317 0.50 15.59 -6.01
C ALA A 317 0.07 14.56 -7.07
N ILE A 318 -0.88 13.68 -6.75
CA ILE A 318 -1.46 12.71 -7.70
C ILE A 318 -2.49 13.35 -8.64
N LEU A 319 -3.36 14.24 -8.12
CA LEU A 319 -4.46 14.86 -8.86
C LEU A 319 -4.01 15.94 -9.84
N LEU A 320 -3.04 16.76 -9.46
CA LEU A 320 -2.68 17.96 -10.21
C LEU A 320 -1.66 17.60 -11.30
N ASN A 321 -2.07 16.85 -12.31
CA ASN A 321 -1.22 16.46 -13.44
C ASN A 321 -1.80 16.84 -14.82
N ASP A 322 -2.86 17.65 -14.84
CA ASP A 322 -3.53 18.13 -16.04
C ASP A 322 -3.97 19.60 -15.89
N ASN A 323 -4.39 20.22 -17.00
CA ASN A 323 -4.78 21.63 -17.04
C ASN A 323 -6.03 21.94 -16.18
N GLU A 324 -7.05 21.08 -16.23
CA GLU A 324 -8.34 21.31 -15.56
C GLU A 324 -8.16 21.25 -14.04
N SER A 325 -7.52 20.20 -13.54
CA SER A 325 -7.23 19.99 -12.13
C SER A 325 -6.35 21.12 -11.56
N CYS A 326 -5.31 21.52 -12.29
CA CYS A 326 -4.41 22.61 -11.89
C CYS A 326 -5.12 23.96 -11.83
N ASN A 327 -5.93 24.30 -12.84
CA ASN A 327 -6.69 25.55 -12.85
C ASN A 327 -7.73 25.59 -11.72
N LYS A 328 -8.43 24.49 -11.47
CA LYS A 328 -9.40 24.37 -10.35
C LYS A 328 -8.73 24.58 -8.99
N PHE A 329 -7.53 24.04 -8.79
CA PHE A 329 -6.75 24.26 -7.57
C PHE A 329 -6.49 25.75 -7.31
N ILE A 330 -6.14 26.51 -8.36
CA ILE A 330 -5.87 27.95 -8.27
C ILE A 330 -7.16 28.74 -8.06
N GLU A 331 -8.24 28.37 -8.75
CA GLU A 331 -9.56 28.98 -8.59
C GLU A 331 -10.02 28.92 -7.14
N MET A 332 -9.80 27.79 -6.47
CA MET A 332 -10.16 27.57 -5.07
C MET A 332 -9.13 28.09 -4.06
N ASN A 333 -8.25 29.02 -4.48
CA ASN A 333 -7.22 29.66 -3.66
C ASN A 333 -6.15 28.70 -3.08
N GLY A 334 -5.91 27.56 -3.71
CA GLY A 334 -4.92 26.57 -3.27
C GLY A 334 -3.49 27.12 -3.15
N LEU A 335 -3.13 28.09 -4.01
CA LEU A 335 -1.81 28.75 -3.99
C LEU A 335 -1.45 29.36 -2.64
N LYS A 336 -2.44 29.89 -1.90
CA LYS A 336 -2.20 30.47 -0.58
C LYS A 336 -1.64 29.42 0.38
N TYR A 337 -2.25 28.24 0.41
CA TYR A 337 -1.88 27.17 1.33
C TYR A 337 -0.59 26.49 0.88
N LEU A 338 -0.47 26.15 -0.40
CA LEU A 338 0.72 25.54 -0.98
C LEU A 338 1.99 26.38 -0.73
N PHE A 339 1.96 27.68 -1.05
CA PHE A 339 3.15 28.52 -0.87
C PHE A 339 3.44 28.85 0.61
N CYS A 340 2.46 28.74 1.49
CA CYS A 340 2.75 28.77 2.92
C CYS A 340 3.56 27.54 3.35
N LEU A 341 3.21 26.36 2.84
CA LEU A 341 3.90 25.10 3.13
C LEU A 341 5.30 25.07 2.50
N PHE A 342 5.43 25.51 1.25
CA PHE A 342 6.71 25.59 0.53
C PHE A 342 7.78 26.44 1.26
N MET A 343 7.34 27.51 1.93
CA MET A 343 8.22 28.41 2.67
C MET A 343 8.54 27.92 4.09
N LEU A 344 7.95 26.80 4.56
CA LEU A 344 8.30 26.23 5.86
C LEU A 344 9.76 25.76 5.85
N ARG A 345 10.46 26.10 6.94
CA ARG A 345 11.83 25.66 7.24
C ARG A 345 11.81 24.79 8.48
N ASP A 346 12.80 23.91 8.62
CA ASP A 346 13.03 23.10 9.82
C ASP A 346 11.82 22.25 10.25
N ILE A 347 11.19 21.59 9.28
CA ILE A 347 10.09 20.66 9.55
C ILE A 347 10.64 19.52 10.40
N LYS A 348 10.18 19.44 11.65
CA LYS A 348 10.55 18.35 12.54
C LYS A 348 10.01 17.04 11.94
N LYS A 349 10.82 15.98 11.99
CA LYS A 349 10.33 14.62 11.70
C LYS A 349 9.09 14.38 12.56
N GLN A 350 7.94 14.16 11.93
CA GLN A 350 6.76 13.62 12.58
C GLN A 350 6.82 12.10 12.43
N ASN A 351 6.37 11.35 13.44
CA ASN A 351 6.62 9.92 13.60
C ASN A 351 6.18 8.99 12.44
N HIS A 352 5.55 9.50 11.38
CA HIS A 352 5.00 8.72 10.27
C HIS A 352 5.31 9.28 8.86
N MET A 353 6.09 10.35 8.74
CA MET A 353 6.36 10.98 7.42
C MET A 353 7.77 11.56 7.36
N SER A 354 8.49 11.22 6.29
CA SER A 354 9.81 11.78 6.04
C SER A 354 9.67 13.25 5.58
N VAL A 355 10.56 14.13 6.06
CA VAL A 355 10.67 15.52 5.54
C VAL A 355 10.89 15.52 4.02
N PHE A 356 11.49 14.44 3.54
CA PHE A 356 11.73 14.14 2.14
C PHE A 356 10.43 14.07 1.31
N GLU A 357 9.51 13.17 1.65
CA GLU A 357 8.22 13.02 0.95
C GLU A 357 7.38 14.31 0.98
N PHE A 358 7.45 15.08 2.06
CA PHE A 358 6.76 16.36 2.12
C PHE A 358 7.31 17.36 1.10
N GLU A 359 8.63 17.55 1.04
CA GLU A 359 9.24 18.45 0.06
C GLU A 359 8.99 17.95 -1.37
N GLU A 360 9.01 16.63 -1.59
CA GLU A 360 8.71 16.02 -2.89
C GLU A 360 7.31 16.36 -3.38
N ASN A 361 6.28 16.10 -2.57
CA ASN A 361 4.90 16.39 -2.95
C ASN A 361 4.67 17.87 -3.25
N ILE A 362 5.31 18.79 -2.51
CA ILE A 362 5.23 20.24 -2.80
C ILE A 362 5.85 20.54 -4.16
N ILE A 363 7.04 20.02 -4.43
CA ILE A 363 7.78 20.30 -5.66
C ILE A 363 7.06 19.70 -6.87
N ILE A 364 6.50 18.50 -6.74
CA ILE A 364 5.62 17.89 -7.77
C ILE A 364 4.46 18.83 -8.09
N ILE A 365 3.72 19.29 -7.07
CA ILE A 365 2.57 20.18 -7.27
C ILE A 365 3.01 21.49 -7.94
N ILE A 366 4.10 22.13 -7.47
CA ILE A 366 4.58 23.39 -8.06
C ILE A 366 5.01 23.19 -9.50
N SER A 367 5.74 22.10 -9.81
CA SER A 367 6.15 21.76 -11.17
C SER A 367 4.95 21.65 -12.09
N ASN A 368 3.96 20.85 -11.69
CA ASN A 368 2.76 20.63 -12.49
C ASN A 368 1.93 21.91 -12.66
N LEU A 369 1.85 22.77 -11.63
CA LEU A 369 1.20 24.08 -11.78
C LEU A 369 1.94 24.99 -12.78
N CYS A 370 3.27 24.96 -12.82
CA CYS A 370 4.04 25.72 -13.80
C CYS A 370 3.87 25.17 -15.23
N LEU A 371 3.76 23.85 -15.38
CA LEU A 371 3.68 23.18 -16.68
C LEU A 371 2.26 23.22 -17.28
N PHE A 372 1.24 22.94 -16.49
CA PHE A 372 -0.11 22.69 -17.00
C PHE A 372 -1.07 23.87 -16.88
N CYS A 373 -0.83 24.86 -16.01
CA CYS A 373 -1.69 26.04 -15.94
C CYS A 373 -1.58 26.91 -17.19
N THR A 374 -2.70 27.50 -17.61
CA THR A 374 -2.75 28.39 -18.78
C THR A 374 -3.45 29.71 -18.46
N GLY A 375 -3.21 30.73 -19.31
CA GLY A 375 -3.90 32.02 -19.24
C GLY A 375 -3.74 32.74 -17.90
N THR A 376 -4.85 33.20 -17.32
CA THR A 376 -4.82 33.99 -16.07
C THR A 376 -4.32 33.18 -14.87
N PHE A 377 -4.53 31.86 -14.86
CA PHE A 377 -4.08 30.97 -13.79
C PHE A 377 -2.55 30.82 -13.79
N GLN A 378 -1.95 30.64 -14.98
CA GLN A 378 -0.50 30.66 -15.15
C GLN A 378 0.11 31.97 -14.65
N GLY A 379 -0.52 33.11 -14.98
CA GLY A 379 -0.12 34.43 -14.47
C GLY A 379 -0.17 34.53 -12.94
N ARG A 380 -1.15 33.88 -12.28
CA ARG A 380 -1.22 33.84 -10.81
C ARG A 380 -0.07 33.03 -10.20
N VAL A 381 0.30 31.89 -10.79
CA VAL A 381 1.46 31.09 -10.36
C VAL A 381 2.73 31.93 -10.49
N LEU A 382 2.95 32.53 -11.66
CA LEU A 382 4.09 33.39 -11.94
C LEU A 382 4.21 34.55 -10.93
N ASN A 383 3.09 35.21 -10.61
CA ASN A 383 3.06 36.29 -9.62
C ASN A 383 3.52 35.83 -8.23
N LYS A 384 3.25 34.58 -7.81
CA LYS A 384 3.76 34.05 -6.53
C LYS A 384 5.29 34.05 -6.49
N PHE A 385 5.95 33.78 -7.61
CA PHE A 385 7.40 33.81 -7.72
C PHE A 385 7.99 35.21 -7.83
N GLY A 386 7.19 36.22 -8.22
CA GLY A 386 7.60 37.64 -8.19
C GLY A 386 7.45 38.32 -6.81
N GLU A 387 6.69 37.73 -5.89
CA GLU A 387 6.45 38.30 -4.55
C GLU A 387 7.74 38.45 -3.72
N LYS A 388 7.81 39.54 -2.93
CA LYS A 388 8.84 39.76 -1.90
C LYS A 388 10.28 39.54 -2.42
N LYS A 389 10.63 40.20 -3.52
CA LYS A 389 11.96 40.09 -4.16
C LYS A 389 12.31 38.65 -4.53
N CYS A 390 11.36 37.95 -5.13
CA CYS A 390 11.54 36.57 -5.59
C CYS A 390 11.98 35.59 -4.51
N GLU A 391 11.52 35.74 -3.25
CA GLU A 391 11.90 34.87 -2.13
C GLU A 391 11.62 33.37 -2.42
N LYS A 392 10.64 33.08 -3.29
CA LYS A 392 10.28 31.72 -3.69
C LYS A 392 11.34 31.11 -4.61
N ILE A 393 11.94 31.91 -5.49
CA ILE A 393 13.06 31.48 -6.34
C ILE A 393 14.27 31.18 -5.46
N ILE A 394 14.54 32.04 -4.48
CA ILE A 394 15.60 31.82 -3.48
C ILE A 394 15.38 30.49 -2.74
N ARG A 395 14.14 30.25 -2.26
CA ARG A 395 13.76 28.99 -1.59
C ARG A 395 13.91 27.78 -2.51
N LEU A 396 13.50 27.87 -3.78
CA LEU A 396 13.65 26.81 -4.76
C LEU A 396 15.12 26.44 -4.96
N LEU A 397 15.99 27.44 -5.08
CA LEU A 397 17.43 27.23 -5.22
C LEU A 397 18.09 26.69 -3.95
N GLU A 398 17.56 26.99 -2.75
CA GLU A 398 17.99 26.35 -1.48
C GLU A 398 17.70 24.85 -1.50
N ILE A 399 16.49 24.47 -1.95
CA ILE A 399 16.08 23.06 -2.08
C ILE A 399 16.94 22.37 -3.15
N ARG A 400 17.09 22.98 -4.33
CA ARG A 400 17.95 22.47 -5.40
C ARG A 400 19.36 22.18 -4.89
N GLN A 401 19.99 23.13 -4.20
CA GLN A 401 21.35 22.97 -3.69
C GLN A 401 21.45 21.83 -2.67
N LYS A 402 20.48 21.73 -1.75
CA LYS A 402 20.40 20.64 -0.76
C LYS A 402 20.42 19.26 -1.46
N TYR A 403 19.56 19.04 -2.45
CA TYR A 403 19.46 17.74 -3.12
C TYR A 403 20.61 17.49 -4.11
N HIS A 404 21.09 18.52 -4.79
CA HIS A 404 22.30 18.44 -5.61
C HIS A 404 23.50 17.89 -4.82
N GLU A 405 23.73 18.41 -3.60
CA GLU A 405 24.80 17.92 -2.74
C GLU A 405 24.63 16.45 -2.33
N VAL A 406 23.40 16.03 -2.03
CA VAL A 406 23.07 14.63 -1.69
C VAL A 406 23.41 13.71 -2.86
N ILE A 407 22.93 14.07 -4.06
CA ILE A 407 23.10 13.27 -5.28
C ILE A 407 24.56 13.21 -5.71
N ILE A 408 25.30 14.33 -5.68
CA ILE A 408 26.75 14.32 -6.00
C ILE A 408 27.53 13.46 -5.01
N LYS A 409 27.25 13.58 -3.70
CA LYS A 409 27.92 12.75 -2.68
C LYS A 409 27.65 11.27 -2.95
N ASP A 410 26.45 10.92 -3.38
CA ASP A 410 26.08 9.54 -3.70
C ASP A 410 26.74 9.03 -4.99
N LYS A 411 26.66 9.78 -6.09
CA LYS A 411 27.34 9.47 -7.36
C LYS A 411 28.85 9.26 -7.11
N LYS A 412 29.48 10.09 -6.28
CA LYS A 412 30.91 9.93 -5.87
C LYS A 412 31.18 8.69 -5.03
N LYS A 413 30.30 8.34 -4.09
CA LYS A 413 30.42 7.10 -3.29
C LYS A 413 30.30 5.86 -4.19
N LYS A 414 29.31 5.84 -5.07
CA LYS A 414 29.12 4.74 -6.04
C LYS A 414 30.30 4.62 -6.99
N GLN A 415 30.88 5.72 -7.49
CA GLN A 415 32.09 5.65 -8.32
C GLN A 415 33.29 5.02 -7.58
N LYS A 416 33.47 5.31 -6.29
CA LYS A 416 34.52 4.67 -5.47
C LYS A 416 34.25 3.17 -5.25
N ASN A 417 32.99 2.78 -5.09
CA ASN A 417 32.58 1.39 -4.84
C ASN A 417 32.38 0.56 -6.13
N LYS A 418 32.18 1.19 -7.30
CA LYS A 418 32.04 0.53 -8.62
C LYS A 418 33.26 -0.32 -8.95
N ASN A 419 34.45 0.05 -8.46
CA ASN A 419 35.67 -0.75 -8.58
C ASN A 419 35.62 -2.07 -7.77
N GLN A 420 34.87 -2.15 -6.67
CA GLN A 420 34.76 -3.37 -5.85
C GLN A 420 33.56 -4.26 -6.23
N VAL A 421 32.44 -3.67 -6.65
CA VAL A 421 31.23 -4.42 -7.03
C VAL A 421 31.37 -5.09 -8.40
N ASN A 422 32.04 -4.45 -9.37
CA ASN A 422 32.33 -5.06 -10.67
C ASN A 422 33.19 -6.34 -10.54
N ASP A 423 34.03 -6.44 -9.50
CA ASP A 423 34.84 -7.63 -9.24
C ASP A 423 34.03 -8.79 -8.63
N ASN A 424 32.91 -8.51 -7.94
CA ASN A 424 32.04 -9.52 -7.34
C ASN A 424 30.95 -9.99 -8.32
N LEU A 425 30.36 -9.09 -9.11
CA LEU A 425 29.38 -9.46 -10.15
C LEU A 425 30.02 -10.33 -11.25
N LYS A 426 31.27 -10.03 -11.63
CA LYS A 426 32.07 -10.89 -12.53
C LYS A 426 32.31 -12.30 -11.98
N LYS A 427 32.32 -12.49 -10.65
CA LYS A 427 32.48 -13.82 -10.02
C LYS A 427 31.18 -14.61 -9.96
N MET A 428 30.02 -13.95 -9.99
CA MET A 428 28.69 -14.60 -9.85
C MET A 428 27.98 -14.85 -11.19
N ASN A 429 28.56 -14.42 -12.31
CA ASN A 429 28.04 -14.67 -13.68
C ASN A 429 26.58 -14.19 -13.92
N ILE A 430 26.11 -13.21 -13.13
CA ILE A 430 24.79 -12.60 -13.29
C ILE A 430 24.90 -11.50 -14.37
N GLN A 431 24.25 -11.72 -15.50
CA GLN A 431 24.09 -10.69 -16.54
C GLN A 431 22.78 -9.94 -16.29
N ILE A 432 22.87 -8.74 -15.72
CA ILE A 432 21.77 -7.78 -15.74
C ILE A 432 21.95 -6.97 -17.03
N ASP A 433 20.89 -6.81 -17.81
CA ASP A 433 20.87 -5.90 -18.95
C ASP A 433 21.19 -4.46 -18.51
N GLU A 434 21.89 -3.72 -19.36
CA GLU A 434 22.35 -2.36 -19.03
C GLU A 434 21.17 -1.41 -18.77
N ASP A 435 20.02 -1.62 -19.39
CA ASP A 435 18.82 -0.78 -19.21
C ASP A 435 18.16 -1.02 -17.84
N SER A 436 17.94 -2.27 -17.43
CA SER A 436 17.44 -2.55 -16.07
C SER A 436 18.39 -2.05 -14.99
N LYS A 437 19.71 -2.11 -15.23
CA LYS A 437 20.72 -1.57 -14.31
C LYS A 437 20.63 -0.05 -14.20
N LYS A 438 20.42 0.66 -15.31
CA LYS A 438 20.19 2.12 -15.31
C LYS A 438 18.91 2.49 -14.58
N ASN A 439 17.81 1.78 -14.83
CA ASN A 439 16.54 2.00 -14.16
C ASN A 439 16.66 1.80 -12.65
N LEU A 440 17.36 0.74 -12.21
CA LEU A 440 17.61 0.51 -10.79
C LEU A 440 18.50 1.60 -10.18
N GLU A 441 19.56 2.04 -10.87
CA GLU A 441 20.38 3.17 -10.42
C GLU A 441 19.57 4.47 -10.31
N TYR A 442 18.62 4.70 -11.21
CA TYR A 442 17.71 5.85 -11.19
C TYR A 442 16.73 5.80 -10.02
N ILE A 443 16.09 4.66 -9.77
CA ILE A 443 15.18 4.45 -8.63
C ILE A 443 15.92 4.71 -7.32
N GLU A 444 17.14 4.16 -7.16
CA GLU A 444 17.97 4.41 -5.97
C GLU A 444 18.34 5.89 -5.78
N LEU A 445 18.43 6.67 -6.86
CA LEU A 445 18.64 8.11 -6.81
C LEU A 445 17.34 8.84 -6.43
N CYS A 446 16.19 8.39 -6.94
CA CYS A 446 14.87 8.91 -6.57
C CYS A 446 14.62 8.77 -5.06
N ASP A 447 14.97 7.64 -4.45
CA ASP A 447 14.91 7.42 -3.00
C ASP A 447 15.75 8.44 -2.18
N LYS A 448 16.68 9.14 -2.83
CA LYS A 448 17.55 10.17 -2.25
C LYS A 448 17.12 11.59 -2.65
N GLY A 449 16.02 11.72 -3.38
CA GLY A 449 15.45 12.98 -3.85
C GLY A 449 16.00 13.50 -5.15
N TYR A 450 16.32 12.59 -6.08
CA TYR A 450 16.67 12.98 -7.42
C TYR A 450 15.51 13.65 -8.17
N LEU A 451 14.30 13.12 -8.02
CA LEU A 451 13.10 13.72 -8.59
C LEU A 451 12.89 15.17 -8.11
N ILE A 452 13.10 15.44 -6.82
CA ILE A 452 13.05 16.80 -6.29
C ILE A 452 14.07 17.70 -6.99
N TYR A 453 15.31 17.23 -7.14
CA TYR A 453 16.36 17.95 -7.82
C TYR A 453 16.02 18.23 -9.29
N GLN A 454 15.55 17.23 -10.04
CA GLN A 454 15.08 17.37 -11.42
C GLN A 454 13.94 18.38 -11.55
N LEU A 455 12.88 18.21 -10.76
CA LEU A 455 11.70 19.07 -10.82
C LEU A 455 11.99 20.51 -10.39
N THR A 456 12.99 20.76 -9.53
CA THR A 456 13.40 22.14 -9.24
C THR A 456 13.95 22.85 -10.48
N ASP A 457 14.68 22.13 -11.35
CA ASP A 457 15.20 22.68 -12.60
C ASP A 457 14.11 22.82 -13.66
N VAL A 458 13.17 21.86 -13.73
CA VAL A 458 11.95 21.96 -14.54
C VAL A 458 11.14 23.22 -14.17
N ILE A 459 10.95 23.50 -12.88
CA ILE A 459 10.26 24.72 -12.43
C ILE A 459 11.01 25.98 -12.90
N LEU A 460 12.35 26.00 -12.84
CA LEU A 460 13.14 27.16 -13.26
C LEU A 460 12.97 27.44 -14.75
N ILE A 461 13.11 26.43 -15.61
CA ILE A 461 12.98 26.60 -17.06
C ILE A 461 11.53 26.95 -17.44
N ALA A 462 10.54 26.37 -16.76
CA ALA A 462 9.13 26.67 -17.01
C ALA A 462 8.80 28.13 -16.64
N LEU A 463 9.27 28.62 -15.49
CA LEU A 463 9.11 30.02 -15.09
C LEU A 463 9.82 30.98 -16.05
N PHE A 464 11.00 30.60 -16.54
CA PHE A 464 11.75 31.41 -17.48
C PHE A 464 11.03 31.51 -18.83
N TYR A 465 10.47 30.40 -19.32
CA TYR A 465 9.71 30.33 -20.57
C TYR A 465 8.45 31.21 -20.58
N MET A 466 7.88 31.51 -19.41
CA MET A 466 6.78 32.47 -19.28
C MET A 466 7.18 33.93 -19.64
N ASN A 467 8.46 34.20 -19.91
CA ASN A 467 8.97 35.46 -20.48
C ASN A 467 8.65 36.74 -19.68
N ASN A 468 8.60 36.63 -18.35
CA ASN A 468 8.49 37.79 -17.48
C ASN A 468 9.88 38.35 -17.15
N THR A 469 10.19 39.53 -17.69
CA THR A 469 11.51 40.16 -17.58
C THR A 469 12.03 40.28 -16.14
N TYR A 470 11.17 40.63 -15.19
CA TYR A 470 11.56 40.74 -13.78
C TYR A 470 11.98 39.38 -13.22
N ILE A 471 11.20 38.33 -13.48
CA ILE A 471 11.49 36.97 -12.99
C ILE A 471 12.70 36.37 -13.70
N CYS A 472 12.78 36.44 -15.03
CA CYS A 472 13.93 35.95 -15.81
C CYS A 472 15.25 36.57 -15.33
N ASN A 473 15.28 37.89 -15.12
CA ASN A 473 16.47 38.58 -14.61
C ASN A 473 16.84 38.11 -13.20
N ASN A 474 15.86 37.94 -12.31
CA ASN A 474 16.14 37.45 -10.95
C ASN A 474 16.60 35.99 -10.94
N ILE A 475 16.08 35.13 -11.84
CA ILE A 475 16.57 33.75 -12.01
C ILE A 475 18.06 33.79 -12.35
N PHE A 476 18.46 34.51 -13.39
CA PHE A 476 19.87 34.60 -13.78
C PHE A 476 20.76 35.23 -12.70
N ILE A 477 20.33 36.32 -12.06
CA ILE A 477 21.08 36.93 -10.96
C ILE A 477 21.28 35.93 -9.82
N HIS A 478 20.26 35.16 -9.44
CA HIS A 478 20.38 34.20 -8.36
C HIS A 478 21.20 32.96 -8.73
N LEU A 479 21.12 32.48 -9.97
CA LEU A 479 21.99 31.41 -10.48
C LEU A 479 23.46 31.85 -10.47
N TYR A 480 23.74 33.06 -10.97
CA TYR A 480 25.09 33.63 -11.01
C TYR A 480 25.66 33.83 -9.61
N THR A 481 24.90 34.49 -8.72
CA THR A 481 25.37 34.78 -7.35
C THR A 481 25.59 33.54 -6.50
N ARG A 482 24.90 32.42 -6.80
CA ARG A 482 25.10 31.13 -6.13
C ARG A 482 26.11 30.22 -6.83
N ASN A 483 26.74 30.68 -7.92
CA ASN A 483 27.64 29.89 -8.76
C ASN A 483 27.02 28.57 -9.22
N ILE A 484 25.75 28.60 -9.61
CA ILE A 484 25.08 27.43 -10.18
C ILE A 484 25.49 27.32 -11.63
N ASP A 485 26.06 26.16 -11.98
CA ASP A 485 26.47 25.83 -13.34
C ASP A 485 25.25 25.54 -14.22
N ILE A 486 25.13 26.26 -15.33
CA ILE A 486 24.06 26.06 -16.32
C ILE A 486 24.16 24.66 -16.94
N GLN A 487 25.37 24.13 -17.10
CA GLN A 487 25.58 22.77 -17.60
C GLN A 487 24.95 21.73 -16.65
N SER A 488 24.99 21.97 -15.33
CA SER A 488 24.35 21.09 -14.35
C SER A 488 22.82 21.08 -14.45
N ILE A 489 22.21 22.18 -14.91
CA ILE A 489 20.76 22.29 -15.16
C ILE A 489 20.42 21.51 -16.43
N TYR A 490 21.20 21.70 -17.49
CA TYR A 490 21.05 20.96 -18.75
C TYR A 490 21.11 19.44 -18.55
N GLU A 491 22.16 18.95 -17.91
CA GLU A 491 22.34 17.50 -17.66
C GLU A 491 21.22 16.93 -16.81
N ASN A 492 20.76 17.67 -15.79
CA ASN A 492 19.68 17.23 -14.92
C ASN A 492 18.32 17.13 -15.63
N ILE A 493 18.04 18.06 -16.54
CA ILE A 493 16.81 18.03 -17.34
C ILE A 493 16.89 16.93 -18.39
N LEU A 494 18.02 16.72 -19.05
CA LEU A 494 18.19 15.60 -19.97
C LEU A 494 17.98 14.25 -19.28
N ASP A 495 18.60 14.04 -18.11
CA ASP A 495 18.41 12.83 -17.32
C ASP A 495 16.92 12.62 -16.92
N PHE A 496 16.14 13.70 -16.80
CA PHE A 496 14.70 13.63 -16.54
C PHE A 496 13.89 13.25 -17.79
N LEU A 497 14.22 13.86 -18.94
CA LEU A 497 13.58 13.57 -20.23
C LEU A 497 13.82 12.13 -20.68
N ASP A 498 15.02 11.59 -20.45
CA ASP A 498 15.38 10.20 -20.76
C ASP A 498 14.49 9.17 -20.02
N CYS A 499 13.82 9.57 -18.94
CA CYS A 499 12.93 8.73 -18.12
C CYS A 499 11.45 9.11 -18.26
N LEU A 500 11.09 10.02 -19.16
CA LEU A 500 9.75 10.55 -19.30
C LEU A 500 8.99 9.81 -20.41
N ASP A 501 7.89 9.15 -20.04
CA ASP A 501 7.02 8.41 -20.97
C ASP A 501 5.86 9.28 -21.54
N ASP A 502 6.11 10.55 -21.85
CA ASP A 502 5.11 11.50 -22.38
C ASP A 502 5.71 12.38 -23.49
N GLU A 503 5.45 12.01 -24.75
CA GLU A 503 6.03 12.68 -25.94
C GLU A 503 5.67 14.17 -26.03
N ASP A 504 4.44 14.55 -25.67
CA ASP A 504 3.97 15.94 -25.75
C ASP A 504 4.69 16.80 -24.70
N LEU A 505 4.89 16.24 -23.50
CA LEU A 505 5.60 16.92 -22.42
C LEU A 505 7.11 16.98 -22.69
N ASP A 506 7.70 15.95 -23.30
CA ASP A 506 9.10 15.92 -23.73
C ASP A 506 9.39 17.04 -24.74
N GLU A 507 8.59 17.17 -25.81
CA GLU A 507 8.77 18.24 -26.81
C GLU A 507 8.69 19.63 -26.15
N LYS A 508 7.69 19.82 -25.28
CA LYS A 508 7.50 21.09 -24.57
C LYS A 508 8.65 21.43 -23.64
N LEU A 509 9.20 20.46 -22.91
CA LEU A 509 10.32 20.67 -22.01
C LEU A 509 11.63 20.94 -22.78
N ASN A 510 11.83 20.27 -23.92
CA ASN A 510 12.96 20.54 -24.82
C ASN A 510 12.92 21.98 -25.37
N ASP A 511 11.74 22.47 -25.74
CA ASP A 511 11.55 23.87 -26.16
C ASP A 511 11.88 24.86 -25.03
N MET A 512 11.39 24.58 -23.82
CA MET A 512 11.67 25.40 -22.63
C MET A 512 13.17 25.44 -22.32
N LEU A 513 13.83 24.29 -22.38
CA LEU A 513 15.27 24.15 -22.14
C LEU A 513 16.07 24.90 -23.21
N THR A 514 15.72 24.75 -24.49
CA THR A 514 16.40 25.43 -25.60
C THR A 514 16.30 26.95 -25.46
N HIS A 515 15.11 27.46 -25.11
CA HIS A 515 14.89 28.89 -24.87
C HIS A 515 15.72 29.41 -23.69
N PHE A 516 15.77 28.64 -22.59
CA PHE A 516 16.57 28.97 -21.41
C PHE A 516 18.07 29.04 -21.73
N LEU A 517 18.62 28.05 -22.43
CA LEU A 517 20.03 27.97 -22.80
C LEU A 517 20.45 29.03 -23.82
N THR A 518 19.58 29.35 -24.77
CA THR A 518 19.84 30.43 -25.74
C THR A 518 19.92 31.77 -25.01
N SER A 519 18.95 32.02 -24.13
CA SER A 519 18.91 33.25 -23.33
C SER A 519 20.08 33.35 -22.34
N SER A 520 20.54 32.22 -21.77
CA SER A 520 21.68 32.23 -20.85
C SER A 520 22.97 32.59 -21.58
N LYS A 521 23.19 32.10 -22.80
CA LYS A 521 24.32 32.47 -23.66
C LYS A 521 24.29 33.96 -24.02
N GLU A 522 23.11 34.49 -24.35
CA GLU A 522 22.94 35.91 -24.69
C GLU A 522 23.15 36.86 -23.49
N SER A 523 22.92 36.38 -22.27
CA SER A 523 23.04 37.19 -21.05
C SER A 523 24.47 37.65 -20.72
N ASN A 524 25.50 36.99 -21.28
CA ASN A 524 26.92 37.17 -20.93
C ASN A 524 27.26 36.97 -19.44
N LEU A 525 26.34 36.43 -18.62
CA LEU A 525 26.56 36.14 -17.20
C LEU A 525 27.22 34.78 -16.98
N PHE A 526 27.05 33.86 -17.93
CA PHE A 526 27.51 32.48 -17.85
C PHE A 526 28.45 32.22 -19.04
N LEU A 527 29.61 31.62 -18.76
CA LEU A 527 30.64 31.31 -19.76
C LEU A 527 30.39 29.95 -20.42
#